data_AF-A0ABD5X935-F1
#
_entry.id   AF-A0ABD5X935-F1
#
_cell.length_a   1.000
_cell.length_b   1.000
_cell.length_c   1.000
_cell.angle_alpha   90.00
_cell.angle_beta   90.00
_cell.angle_gamma   90.00
#
_symmetry.space_group_name_H-M   'P 1'
#
loop_
_entity.id
_entity.type
_entity.pdbx_description
1 polymer ?
#
loop_
_entity_poly.entity_id
_entity_poly.type
_entity_poly.pdbx_seq_one_letter_code
_entity_poly.pdbx_strand_id
1 'polypeptide(L)' 'MEIIVEDPRQSDGTKSYEPARYRYDIESGMYSLILEVDGKQVERKIPRERVVYVEDEPQTPGPR' A
#
# COMPACT_ATOMS: atom_id res chain seq x y z
N MET A 1 -5.25 -1.35 -8.32
CA MET A 1 -4.13 -1.54 -7.38
C MET A 1 -4.69 -1.53 -5.97
N GLU A 2 -4.42 -2.57 -5.18
CA GLU A 2 -4.90 -2.72 -3.81
C GLU A 2 -3.75 -3.13 -2.87
N ILE A 3 -3.74 -2.62 -1.64
CA ILE A 3 -2.80 -3.02 -0.59
C ILE A 3 -3.57 -3.38 0.67
N ILE A 4 -3.43 -4.62 1.12
CA ILE A 4 -4.05 -5.13 2.33
C ILE A 4 -3.02 -5.15 3.45
N VAL A 5 -3.38 -4.55 4.58
CA VAL A 5 -2.53 -4.49 5.77
C VAL A 5 -3.24 -5.06 6.98
N GLU A 6 -2.48 -5.59 7.94
CA GLU A 6 -3.02 -5.98 9.24
C GLU A 6 -3.40 -4.73 10.05
N ASP A 7 -4.67 -4.68 10.49
CA ASP A 7 -5.17 -3.69 11.43
C ASP A 7 -6.09 -4.39 12.46
N PRO A 8 -5.59 -4.65 13.69
CA PRO A 8 -6.35 -5.37 14.72
C PRO A 8 -7.56 -4.57 15.25
N ARG A 9 -7.73 -3.32 14.80
CA ARG A 9 -8.89 -2.49 15.15
C ARG A 9 -10.10 -2.74 14.23
N GLN A 10 -9.90 -3.45 13.12
CA GLN A 10 -10.96 -3.85 12.21
C GLN A 10 -11.52 -5.22 12.60
N SER A 11 -12.81 -5.44 12.35
CA SER A 11 -13.53 -6.69 12.64
C SER A 11 -12.87 -7.93 12.03
N ASP A 12 -12.30 -7.72 10.85
CA ASP A 12 -11.68 -8.68 9.94
C ASP A 12 -10.16 -8.72 10.11
N GLY A 13 -9.61 -7.92 11.04
CA GLY A 13 -8.18 -7.87 11.36
C GLY A 13 -7.30 -7.27 10.27
N THR A 14 -7.88 -6.88 9.14
CA THR A 14 -7.19 -6.28 7.99
C THR A 14 -7.85 -5.00 7.54
N LYS A 15 -7.07 -4.15 6.86
CA LYS A 15 -7.55 -2.95 6.20
C LYS A 15 -7.01 -2.90 4.77
N SER A 16 -7.92 -2.69 3.82
CA SER A 16 -7.56 -2.44 2.43
C SER A 16 -7.29 -0.94 2.20
N TYR A 17 -6.33 -0.67 1.32
CA TYR A 17 -5.99 0.64 0.79
C TYR A 17 -5.91 0.57 -0.73
N GLU A 18 -6.46 1.58 -1.40
CA GLU A 18 -6.33 1.79 -2.84
C GLU A 18 -5.47 3.04 -3.10
N PRO A 19 -4.14 2.94 -2.94
CA PRO A 19 -3.29 4.09 -3.17
C PRO A 19 -3.16 4.41 -4.66
N ALA A 20 -3.11 5.71 -4.97
CA ALA A 20 -2.78 6.17 -6.31
C ALA A 20 -1.32 5.80 -6.67
N ARG A 21 -0.43 5.79 -5.68
CA ARG A 21 0.97 5.35 -5.80
C ARG A 21 1.46 4.76 -4.49
N TYR A 22 2.40 3.84 -4.58
CA TYR A 22 3.11 3.32 -3.43
C TYR A 22 4.62 3.25 -3.71
N ARG A 23 5.41 3.23 -2.64
CA ARG A 23 6.83 2.95 -2.70
C ARG A 23 7.23 2.18 -1.46
N TYR A 24 8.01 1.12 -1.64
CA TYR A 24 8.71 0.48 -0.53
C TYR A 24 10.11 1.07 -0.39
N ASP A 25 10.43 1.54 0.79
CA ASP A 25 11.77 1.96 1.18
C ASP A 25 12.44 0.82 1.96
N ILE A 26 13.46 0.22 1.36
CA ILE A 26 14.18 -0.93 1.92
C ILE A 26 15.02 -0.51 3.13
N GLU A 27 15.54 0.71 3.17
CA GLU A 27 16.40 1.18 4.27
C GLU A 27 15.60 1.35 5.56
N SER A 28 14.40 1.92 5.44
CA SER A 28 13.50 2.11 6.58
C SER A 28 12.56 0.94 6.84
N GLY A 29 12.40 0.02 5.89
CA GLY A 29 11.46 -1.11 5.99
C GLY A 29 9.98 -0.67 5.91
N MET A 30 9.71 0.47 5.26
CA MET A 30 8.39 1.11 5.25
C MET A 30 7.81 1.22 3.84
N TYR A 31 6.51 0.96 3.72
CA TYR A 31 5.69 1.36 2.58
C TYR A 31 5.20 2.78 2.78
N SER A 32 5.42 3.63 1.80
CA SER A 32 4.73 4.92 1.65
C SER A 32 3.58 4.75 0.67
N LEU A 33 2.35 4.91 1.15
CA LEU A 33 1.13 4.86 0.36
C LEU A 33 0.62 6.28 0.13
N ILE A 34 0.48 6.70 -1.12
CA ILE A 34 -0.11 7.99 -1.48
C ILE A 34 -1.59 7.75 -1.75
N LEU A 35 -2.43 8.15 -0.79
CA LEU A 35 -3.88 8.03 -0.82
C LEU A 35 -4.50 9.36 -1.27
N GLU A 36 -5.63 9.30 -1.97
CA GLU A 36 -6.46 10.47 -2.23
C GLU A 36 -7.65 10.47 -1.29
N VAL A 37 -7.75 11.49 -0.43
CA VAL A 37 -8.83 11.66 0.54
C VAL A 37 -9.39 13.06 0.36
N ASP A 38 -10.66 13.17 0.01
CA ASP A 38 -11.35 14.45 -0.24
C ASP A 38 -10.60 15.36 -1.23
N GLY A 39 -10.05 14.76 -2.30
CA GLY A 39 -9.27 15.47 -3.33
C GLY A 39 -7.89 15.94 -2.88
N LYS A 40 -7.42 15.52 -1.71
CA LYS A 40 -6.06 15.81 -1.20
C LYS A 40 -5.22 14.54 -1.15
N GLN A 41 -3.96 14.66 -1.55
CA GLN A 41 -3.01 13.58 -1.40
C GLN A 41 -2.50 13.51 0.04
N VAL A 42 -2.60 12.33 0.64
CA VAL A 42 -2.10 12.04 1.98
C VAL A 42 -1.14 10.86 1.90
N GLU A 43 0.04 11.01 2.48
CA GLU A 43 1.00 9.92 2.62
C GLU A 43 0.72 9.13 3.90
N ARG A 44 0.60 7.81 3.77
CA ARG A 44 0.50 6.87 4.89
C ARG A 44 1.74 5.96 4.89
N LYS A 45 2.50 5.97 5.98
CA LYS A 45 3.64 5.07 6.16
C LYS A 45 3.22 3.81 6.92
N ILE A 46 3.58 2.64 6.40
CA ILE A 46 3.19 1.33 6.94
C ILE A 46 4.41 0.40 6.96
N PRO A 47 4.75 -0.24 8.09
CA PRO A 47 5.83 -1.23 8.14
C PRO A 47 5.56 -2.43 7.20
N ARG A 48 6.61 -2.93 6.53
CA ARG A 48 6.51 -4.12 5.66
C ARG A 48 5.87 -5.33 6.34
N GLU A 49 6.16 -5.53 7.62
CA GLU A 49 5.63 -6.65 8.43
C GLU A 49 4.10 -6.65 8.52
N ARG A 50 3.46 -5.48 8.40
CA ARG A 50 1.99 -5.36 8.42
C ARG A 50 1.36 -5.50 7.05
N VAL A 51 2.13 -5.50 5.97
CA VAL A 51 1.60 -5.62 4.61
C VAL A 51 1.42 -7.10 4.29
N VAL A 52 0.16 -7.52 4.20
CA VAL A 52 -0.23 -8.92 3.95
C VAL A 52 -0.23 -9.21 2.45
N TYR A 53 -0.74 -8.27 1.66
CA TYR A 53 -0.93 -8.46 0.23
C TYR A 53 -0.82 -7.13 -0.52
N VAL A 54 -0.26 -7.20 -1.72
CA VAL A 54 -0.17 -6.09 -2.68
C VAL A 54 -0.65 -6.63 -4.02
N GLU A 55 -1.81 -6.16 -4.46
CA GLU A 55 -2.29 -6.35 -5.83
C GLU A 55 -1.82 -5.17 -6.67
N ASP A 56 -0.78 -5.41 -7.45
CA ASP A 56 -0.39 -4.51 -8.54
C ASP A 56 -0.84 -5.17 -9.85
N GLU A 57 -1.42 -4.40 -10.76
CA GLU A 57 -1.62 -4.93 -12.11
C GLU A 57 -0.24 -5.33 -12.64
N PRO A 58 -0.09 -6.53 -13.25
CA PRO A 58 1.20 -6.93 -13.78
C PRO A 58 1.66 -5.85 -14.75
N GLN A 59 2.70 -5.10 -14.37
CA GLN A 59 3.40 -4.24 -15.29
C GLN A 59 3.87 -5.16 -16.41
N THR A 60 3.20 -5.12 -17.55
CA THR A 60 3.61 -5.88 -18.73
C THR A 60 5.05 -5.46 -18.96
N PRO A 61 6.06 -6.33 -18.80
CA PRO A 61 7.44 -5.93 -19.01
C PRO A 61 7.51 -5.46 -20.46
N GLY A 62 7.80 -4.17 -20.66
CA GLY A 62 7.96 -3.61 -21.99
C GLY A 62 8.97 -4.44 -22.79
N PRO A 63 8.79 -4.59 -24.12
CA PRO A 63 9.71 -5.39 -24.92
C PRO A 63 11.14 -4.86 -24.75
N ARG A 64 12.06 -5.78 -24.44
CA ARG A 64 13.50 -5.51 -24.39
C ARG A 64 14.04 -5.17 -25.77
#